data_AF-A0A101G867-F1
#
_entry.id   AF-A0A101G867-F1
#
_cell.length_a   1.000
_cell.length_b   1.000
_cell.length_c   1.000
_cell.angle_alpha   90.00
_cell.angle_beta   90.00
_cell.angle_gamma   90.00
#
_symmetry.space_group_name_H-M   'P 1'
#
loop_
_entity.id
_entity.type
_entity.pdbx_description
1 polymer ?
#
loop_
_entity_poly.entity_id
_entity_poly.type
_entity_poly.pdbx_seq_one_letter_code
_entity_poly.pdbx_strand_id
1 'polypeptide(L)'
;MVQASEKKNVQIAPAPGTSKPCSKCKWGRKDSRDSMKGFCVGYKTKGGTPWVRKIKDFENTTCGKYEEGIPGIVNTVPLPDDETGGKINI
;
A
#
# COMPACT_ATOMS: atom_id res chain seq x y z
N MET A 1 -6.74 -22.26 -25.40
CA MET A 1 -5.99 -21.09 -24.89
C MET A 1 -5.74 -21.31 -23.42
N VAL A 2 -4.50 -21.58 -23.03
CA VAL A 2 -4.12 -21.99 -21.67
C VAL A 2 -4.23 -20.77 -20.76
N GLN A 3 -5.19 -20.81 -19.83
CA GLN A 3 -5.26 -19.85 -18.73
C GLN A 3 -4.02 -20.08 -17.85
N ALA A 4 -3.00 -19.25 -18.04
CA ALA A 4 -1.90 -19.13 -17.10
C ALA A 4 -2.52 -18.68 -15.77
N SER A 5 -2.69 -19.62 -14.85
CA SER A 5 -3.01 -19.32 -13.45
C SER A 5 -1.83 -18.55 -12.88
N GLU A 6 -1.87 -17.22 -13.09
CA GLU A 6 -0.92 -16.27 -12.55
C GLU A 6 -0.87 -16.53 -11.05
N LYS A 7 0.24 -17.08 -10.56
CA LYS A 7 0.49 -17.27 -9.13
C LYS A 7 0.42 -15.88 -8.52
N LYS A 8 -0.76 -15.48 -8.03
CA LYS A 8 -0.98 -14.19 -7.39
C LYS A 8 -0.04 -14.16 -6.21
N ASN A 9 1.12 -13.53 -6.38
CA ASN A 9 2.01 -13.29 -5.27
C ASN A 9 1.21 -12.38 -4.34
N VAL A 10 0.69 -12.97 -3.27
CA VAL A 10 -0.19 -12.26 -2.35
C VAL A 10 0.60 -11.15 -1.69
N GLN A 11 1.94 -11.20 -1.66
CA GLN A 11 2.80 -10.20 -1.08
C GLN A 11 3.19 -9.11 -2.08
N ILE A 12 3.63 -7.98 -1.55
CA ILE A 12 4.13 -6.85 -2.32
C ILE A 12 5.47 -7.23 -2.93
N ALA A 13 5.58 -7.08 -4.24
CA ALA A 13 6.79 -7.34 -4.99
C ALA A 13 6.99 -6.29 -6.09
N PRO A 14 8.24 -5.96 -6.43
CA PRO A 14 8.54 -5.16 -7.60
C PRO A 14 8.06 -5.90 -8.86
N ALA A 15 7.32 -5.19 -9.71
CA ALA A 15 6.77 -5.64 -10.98
C ALA A 15 6.89 -4.48 -11.99
N PRO A 16 8.07 -4.33 -12.63
CA PRO A 16 8.30 -3.27 -13.61
C PRO A 16 7.34 -3.42 -14.80
N GLY A 17 6.74 -2.31 -15.24
CA GLY A 17 5.77 -2.31 -16.35
C GLY A 17 4.39 -2.88 -15.98
N THR A 18 4.08 -3.06 -14.69
CA THR A 18 2.76 -3.52 -14.24
C THR A 18 1.66 -2.51 -14.60
N SER A 19 0.54 -3.01 -15.13
CA SER A 19 -0.66 -2.19 -15.34
C SER A 19 -1.40 -1.88 -14.02
N LYS A 20 -0.99 -2.50 -12.91
CA LYS A 20 -1.64 -2.41 -11.59
C LYS A 20 -0.69 -1.88 -10.51
N PRO A 21 -0.08 -0.69 -10.68
CA PRO A 21 0.91 -0.19 -9.74
C PRO A 21 0.27 0.24 -8.41
N CYS A 22 1.05 0.22 -7.32
CA CYS A 22 0.59 0.72 -6.01
C CYS A 22 0.15 2.19 -6.04
N SER A 23 0.66 3.00 -6.98
CA SER A 23 0.23 4.37 -7.25
C SER A 23 -1.23 4.50 -7.72
N LYS A 24 -1.85 3.41 -8.18
CA LYS A 24 -3.26 3.34 -8.58
C LYS A 24 -4.10 2.43 -7.67
N CYS A 25 -3.56 2.08 -6.51
CA CYS A 25 -4.21 1.20 -5.56
C CYS A 25 -4.86 2.01 -4.43
N LYS A 26 -6.13 1.72 -4.11
CA LYS A 26 -6.84 2.37 -2.99
C LYS A 26 -6.18 2.14 -1.61
N TRP A 27 -5.40 1.06 -1.50
CA TRP A 27 -4.64 0.71 -0.30
C TRP A 27 -3.26 1.36 -0.22
N GLY A 28 -2.84 2.05 -1.29
CA GLY A 28 -1.61 2.81 -1.29
C GLY A 28 -1.74 4.04 -0.40
N ARG A 29 -0.65 4.36 0.31
CA ARG A 29 -0.46 5.63 1.00
C ARG A 29 0.85 6.22 0.53
N LYS A 30 0.76 7.25 -0.31
CA LYS A 30 1.90 7.97 -0.87
C LYS A 30 2.54 8.82 0.22
N ASP A 31 3.87 8.85 0.26
CA ASP A 31 4.57 9.75 1.15
C ASP A 31 4.45 11.18 0.61
N SER A 32 4.07 12.12 1.47
CA SER A 32 3.88 13.53 1.11
C SER A 32 5.19 14.22 0.71
N ARG A 33 6.32 13.77 1.27
CA ARG A 33 7.65 14.34 0.99
C ARG A 33 8.29 13.70 -0.23
N ASP A 34 8.00 12.43 -0.50
CA ASP A 34 8.56 11.67 -1.62
C ASP A 34 7.49 10.86 -2.34
N SER A 35 7.06 11.36 -3.50
CA SER A 35 6.03 10.73 -4.31
C SER A 35 6.40 9.35 -4.89
N MET A 36 7.67 8.96 -4.88
CA MET A 36 8.10 7.63 -5.33
C MET A 36 7.96 6.59 -4.22
N LYS A 37 7.88 7.03 -2.97
CA LYS A 37 7.82 6.19 -1.78
C LYS A 37 6.41 6.19 -1.19
N GLY A 38 6.16 5.17 -0.39
CA GLY A 38 4.96 5.14 0.41
C GLY A 38 4.79 3.84 1.17
N PHE A 39 3.54 3.55 1.48
CA PHE A 39 3.15 2.43 2.31
C PHE A 39 1.93 1.72 1.74
N CYS A 40 1.82 0.43 1.96
CA CYS A 40 0.61 -0.34 1.70
C CYS A 40 -0.06 -0.70 3.02
N VAL A 41 -1.35 -0.43 3.12
CA VAL A 41 -2.20 -0.74 4.28
C VAL A 41 -3.23 -1.85 4.00
N GLY A 42 -3.11 -2.53 2.85
CA GLY A 42 -4.04 -3.59 2.43
C GLY A 42 -3.88 -4.92 3.19
N TYR A 43 -2.81 -5.06 3.97
CA TYR A 43 -2.58 -6.22 4.83
C TYR A 43 -3.00 -5.88 6.26
N LYS A 44 -3.62 -6.86 6.91
CA LYS A 44 -3.99 -6.80 8.32
C LYS A 44 -3.41 -8.02 9.02
N THR A 45 -2.99 -7.86 10.27
CA THR A 45 -2.64 -8.99 11.14
C THR A 45 -3.91 -9.79 11.46
N LYS A 46 -3.76 -11.00 12.05
CA LYS A 46 -4.91 -11.81 12.50
C LYS A 46 -5.82 -11.04 13.48
N GLY A 47 -5.27 -10.07 14.22
CA GLY A 47 -6.00 -9.20 15.15
C GLY A 47 -6.64 -7.96 14.51
N GLY A 48 -6.57 -7.79 13.19
CA GLY A 48 -7.20 -6.66 12.48
C GLY A 48 -6.33 -5.40 12.37
N THR A 49 -5.21 -5.33 13.09
CA THR A 49 -4.25 -4.22 13.00
C THR A 49 -3.67 -4.12 11.59
N PRO A 50 -3.65 -2.94 10.96
CA PRO A 50 -3.02 -2.76 9.65
C PRO A 50 -1.53 -3.10 9.71
N TRP A 51 -1.10 -4.02 8.87
CA TRP A 51 0.30 -4.38 8.73
C TRP A 51 0.92 -3.57 7.59
N VAL A 52 1.43 -2.40 7.96
CA VAL A 52 1.98 -1.43 7.03
C VAL A 52 3.26 -1.98 6.39
N ARG A 53 3.30 -2.01 5.05
CA ARG A 53 4.48 -2.41 4.29
C ARG A 53 5.05 -1.22 3.54
N LYS A 54 6.33 -0.94 3.74
CA LYS A 54 7.04 0.14 3.04
C LYS A 54 7.26 -0.23 1.57
N ILE A 55 6.89 0.67 0.68
CA ILE A 55 7.11 0.58 -0.77
C ILE A 55 8.15 1.62 -1.14
N LYS A 56 9.22 1.17 -1.80
CA LYS A 56 10.31 2.06 -2.26
C LYS A 56 10.01 2.69 -3.61
N ASP A 57 9.24 2.00 -4.45
CA ASP A 57 8.91 2.41 -5.81
C ASP A 57 7.41 2.20 -6.06
N PHE A 58 6.63 3.28 -5.98
CA PHE A 58 5.17 3.22 -6.04
C PHE A 58 4.62 2.89 -7.43
N GLU A 59 5.42 3.11 -8.48
CA GLU A 59 5.02 2.95 -9.88
C GLU A 59 5.34 1.56 -10.44
N ASN A 60 6.36 0.88 -9.92
CA ASN A 60 6.80 -0.44 -10.37
C ASN A 60 6.65 -1.50 -9.28
N THR A 61 5.72 -1.31 -8.35
CA THR A 61 5.40 -2.29 -7.30
C THR A 61 3.93 -2.65 -7.35
N THR A 62 3.61 -3.94 -7.20
CA THR A 62 2.23 -4.43 -7.13
C THR A 62 2.11 -5.63 -6.18
N CYS A 63 0.89 -6.11 -5.98
CA CYS A 63 0.61 -7.33 -5.22
C CYS A 63 -0.70 -7.98 -5.69
N GLY A 64 -0.93 -9.22 -5.28
CA GLY A 64 -2.18 -9.95 -5.55
C GLY A 64 -3.44 -9.36 -4.90
N LYS A 65 -3.30 -8.37 -4.01
CA LYS A 65 -4.40 -7.61 -3.37
C LYS A 65 -4.63 -6.24 -4.00
N TYR A 66 -4.09 -5.99 -5.19
CA TYR A 66 -4.36 -4.74 -5.90
C TYR A 66 -5.87 -4.53 -6.06
N GLU A 67 -6.33 -3.34 -5.65
CA GLU A 67 -7.68 -2.87 -5.90
C GLU A 67 -7.57 -1.43 -6.40
N GLU A 68 -8.15 -1.19 -7.58
CA GLU A 68 -8.10 0.11 -8.24
C GLU A 68 -8.72 1.20 -7.35
N GLY A 69 -8.03 2.34 -7.27
CA GLY A 69 -8.52 3.53 -6.59
C GLY A 69 -7.42 4.54 -6.32
N ILE A 70 -7.78 5.60 -5.59
CA ILE A 70 -6.87 6.72 -5.32
C ILE A 70 -6.07 6.40 -4.05
N PRO A 71 -4.73 6.34 -4.10
CA PRO A 71 -3.93 6.18 -2.89
C PRO A 71 -4.09 7.42 -2.01
N GLY A 72 -4.15 7.23 -0.70
CA GLY A 72 -4.12 8.37 0.20
C GLY A 72 -2.73 8.98 0.31
N ILE A 73 -2.63 10.14 0.97
CA ILE A 73 -1.36 10.80 1.26
C ILE A 73 -1.11 10.72 2.76
N VAL A 74 0.12 10.40 3.16
CA VAL A 74 0.53 10.40 4.56
C VAL A 74 1.76 11.28 4.74
N ASN A 75 1.75 12.10 5.80
CA ASN A 75 2.88 12.97 6.16
C ASN A 75 3.93 12.25 7.03
N THR A 76 3.56 11.14 7.66
CA THR A 76 4.41 10.35 8.56
C THR A 76 4.18 8.86 8.30
N VAL A 77 5.27 8.09 8.39
CA VAL A 77 5.21 6.63 8.46
C VAL A 77 4.32 6.28 9.66
N PRO A 78 3.23 5.50 9.52
CA PRO A 78 2.53 5.00 10.69
C PRO A 78 3.48 4.05 11.41
N LEU A 79 4.13 4.56 12.46
CA LEU A 79 4.83 3.73 13.44
C LEU A 79 3.74 2.94 14.18
N PRO A 80 3.99 1.67 14.53
CA PRO A 80 2.99 0.80 15.17
C PRO A 80 2.54 1.23 16.59
N ASP A 81 2.85 2.44 17.05
CA ASP A 81 2.56 2.95 18.40
C ASP A 81 2.13 4.44 18.40
N ASP A 82 1.33 4.89 17.43
CA ASP A 82 0.68 6.22 17.54
C ASP A 82 -0.82 6.08 17.82
N GLU A 83 -1.13 5.48 18.98
CA GLU A 83 -2.36 5.74 19.73
C GLU A 83 -2.27 7.12 20.41
N THR A 84 -2.15 8.20 19.63
CA THR A 84 -2.45 9.53 20.17
C THR A 84 -3.64 10.10 19.42
N GLY A 85 -4.82 9.79 19.96
CA GLY A 85 -6.05 10.52 19.68
C GLY A 85 -5.83 12.01 19.93
N GLY A 86 -5.47 12.74 18.87
CA GLY A 86 -5.58 14.19 18.83
C GLY A 86 -7.06 14.56 18.77
N LYS A 87 -7.66 14.74 19.94
CA LYS A 87 -8.96 15.41 20.08
C LYS A 87 -8.84 16.79 19.44
N ILE A 88 -9.39 16.95 18.24
CA ILE A 88 -9.78 18.26 17.73
C ILE A 88 -11.05 18.66 18.48
N ASN A 89 -10.86 19.36 19.60
CA ASN A 89 -11.94 20.09 20.25
C ASN A 89 -12.24 21.32 19.38
N ILE A 90 -13.46 21.37 18.83
CA ILE A 90 -14.10 22.60 18.33
C ILE A 90 -14.73 23.36 19.49
#